data_AF-A0A8X6N2F6-F1
#
_entry.id   AF-A0A8X6N2F6-F1
#
_cell.length_a   1.000
_cell.length_b   1.000
_cell.length_c   1.000
_cell.angle_alpha   90.00
_cell.angle_beta   90.00
_cell.angle_gamma   90.00
#
_symmetry.space_group_name_H-M   'P 1'
#
loop_
_entity.id
_entity.type
_entity.pdbx_description
1 polymer ?
#
loop_
_entity_poly.entity_id
_entity_poly.type
_entity_poly.pdbx_seq_one_letter_code
_entity_poly.pdbx_strand_id
1 'polypeptide(L)'
;MKDVSKTVESTQIKVFSSIPLSKAPNDMDTLKEAMKNFPDDLKSYNEGRGIPIKIELWPLSFLDPSKTDKLRNRVLEANLDAFEQKFDDLLNTKSAIADWMKVMTIPLTEDQEKK
;
A
#
# COMPACT_ATOMS: atom_id res chain seq x y z
N MET A 1 25.69 4.77 33.41
CA MET A 1 25.67 4.76 31.92
C MET A 1 25.47 3.34 31.38
N LYS A 2 24.37 2.69 31.74
CA LYS A 2 23.99 1.37 31.22
C LYS A 2 22.46 1.33 31.20
N ASP A 3 21.84 1.99 30.23
CA ASP A 3 20.39 1.85 29.92
C ASP A 3 20.07 2.54 28.59
N VAL A 4 20.87 2.29 27.56
CA VAL A 4 20.53 2.64 26.16
C VAL A 4 20.39 1.38 25.29
N SER A 5 20.63 0.20 25.86
CA SER A 5 20.54 -1.08 25.17
C SER A 5 19.25 -1.80 25.54
N LYS A 6 18.10 -1.36 24.99
CA LYS A 6 16.93 -2.24 24.70
C LYS A 6 15.71 -1.53 24.09
N THR A 7 15.94 -0.55 23.22
CA THR A 7 14.91 -0.14 22.25
C THR A 7 15.45 -0.43 20.86
N VAL A 8 15.64 -1.72 20.55
CA VAL A 8 15.60 -2.13 19.15
C VAL A 8 14.12 -2.06 18.81
N GLU A 9 13.66 -0.86 18.45
CA GLU A 9 12.40 -0.71 17.74
C GLU A 9 12.45 -1.74 16.61
N SER A 10 11.51 -2.68 16.59
CA SER A 10 11.41 -3.66 15.52
C SER A 10 10.94 -2.92 14.26
N THR A 11 11.86 -2.23 13.59
CA THR A 11 11.59 -1.48 12.38
C THR A 11 11.21 -2.47 11.29
N GLN A 12 9.92 -2.57 10.99
CA GLN A 12 9.43 -3.39 9.89
C GLN A 12 9.56 -2.60 8.58
N ILE A 13 10.45 -3.03 7.70
CA ILE A 13 10.59 -2.45 6.36
C ILE A 13 9.60 -3.13 5.43
N LYS A 14 8.70 -2.35 4.82
CA LYS A 14 7.79 -2.81 3.76
C LYS A 14 8.15 -2.08 2.47
N VAL A 15 8.50 -2.82 1.43
CA VAL A 15 8.85 -2.27 0.12
C VAL A 15 7.78 -2.62 -0.89
N PHE A 16 7.30 -1.59 -1.59
CA PHE A 16 6.41 -1.72 -2.74
C PHE A 16 7.16 -1.19 -3.95
N SER A 17 7.46 -2.08 -4.89
CA SER A 17 8.17 -1.74 -6.12
C SER A 17 7.28 -2.09 -7.32
N SER A 18 7.27 -1.21 -8.31
CA SER A 18 6.61 -1.47 -9.59
C SER A 18 7.34 -2.52 -10.42
N ILE A 19 8.64 -2.73 -10.18
CA ILE A 19 9.44 -3.77 -10.84
C ILE A 19 9.90 -4.83 -9.84
N PRO A 20 10.09 -6.09 -10.26
CA PRO A 20 10.68 -7.11 -9.41
C PRO A 20 12.09 -6.68 -8.98
N LEU A 21 12.37 -6.74 -7.69
CA LEU A 21 13.70 -6.50 -7.15
C LEU A 21 14.48 -7.81 -7.10
N SER A 22 15.78 -7.76 -7.38
CA SER A 22 16.66 -8.94 -7.29
C SER A 22 16.70 -9.54 -5.88
N LYS A 23 16.56 -8.71 -4.85
CA LYS A 23 16.52 -9.12 -3.44
C LYS A 23 15.51 -8.28 -2.67
N ALA A 24 14.57 -8.95 -1.98
CA ALA A 24 13.60 -8.28 -1.12
C ALA A 24 14.28 -7.79 0.16
N PRO A 25 14.30 -6.47 0.42
CA PRO A 25 15.00 -5.93 1.58
C PRO A 25 14.17 -6.16 2.85
N ASN A 26 14.80 -6.76 3.86
CA ASN A 26 14.18 -7.03 5.17
C ASN A 26 14.88 -6.25 6.30
N ASP A 27 15.99 -5.59 6.00
CA ASP A 27 16.78 -4.77 6.92
C ASP A 27 17.32 -3.51 6.20
N MET A 28 17.91 -2.60 6.96
CA MET A 28 18.35 -1.31 6.44
C MET A 28 19.50 -1.43 5.42
N ASP A 29 20.37 -2.42 5.58
CA ASP A 29 21.55 -2.58 4.73
C ASP A 29 21.16 -3.21 3.38
N THR A 30 20.26 -4.19 3.40
CA THR A 30 19.64 -4.77 2.20
C THR A 30 18.78 -3.75 1.47
N LEU A 31 18.13 -2.82 2.17
CA LEU A 31 17.41 -1.71 1.52
C LEU A 31 18.36 -0.79 0.76
N LYS A 32 19.50 -0.40 1.37
CA LYS A 32 20.53 0.41 0.70
C LYS A 32 21.11 -0.31 -0.51
N GLU A 33 21.36 -1.61 -0.39
CA GLU A 33 21.82 -2.47 -1.48
C GLU A 33 20.79 -2.51 -2.62
N ALA A 34 19.51 -2.72 -2.31
CA ALA A 34 18.43 -2.72 -3.29
C ALA A 34 18.30 -1.37 -4.01
N MET A 35 18.42 -0.25 -3.31
CA MET A 35 18.42 1.08 -3.93
C MET A 35 19.60 1.29 -4.88
N LYS A 36 20.79 0.79 -4.51
CA LYS A 36 21.99 0.88 -5.35
C LYS A 36 21.88 0.04 -6.61
N ASN A 37 21.28 -1.15 -6.50
CA ASN A 37 21.14 -2.10 -7.60
C ASN A 37 19.89 -1.84 -8.47
N PHE A 38 18.98 -0.98 -8.02
CA PHE A 38 17.73 -0.68 -8.72
C PHE A 38 17.91 -0.29 -10.20
N PRO A 39 18.91 0.51 -10.61
CA PRO A 39 19.11 0.82 -12.03
C PRO A 39 19.42 -0.42 -12.89
N ASP A 40 20.11 -1.41 -12.32
CA ASP A 40 20.43 -2.64 -13.04
C ASP A 40 19.24 -3.61 -13.04
N ASP A 41 18.50 -3.68 -11.93
CA ASP A 41 17.21 -4.38 -11.88
C ASP A 41 16.24 -3.79 -12.92
N LEU A 42 16.19 -2.46 -13.07
CA LEU A 42 15.39 -1.79 -14.09
C LEU A 42 15.83 -2.14 -15.51
N LYS A 43 17.14 -2.14 -15.81
CA LYS A 43 17.63 -2.54 -17.14
C LYS A 43 17.24 -3.98 -17.50
N SER A 44 17.26 -4.88 -16.52
CA SER A 44 16.85 -6.27 -16.70
C SER A 44 15.34 -6.42 -16.97
N TYR A 45 14.56 -5.45 -16.52
CA TYR A 45 13.11 -5.44 -16.63
C TYR A 45 12.61 -4.57 -17.79
N ASN A 46 11.90 -5.17 -18.74
CA ASN A 46 11.32 -4.44 -19.89
C ASN A 46 12.35 -3.58 -20.65
N GLU A 47 13.59 -4.10 -20.81
CA GLU A 47 14.69 -3.40 -21.47
C GLU A 47 15.01 -2.02 -20.87
N GLY A 48 14.77 -1.81 -19.57
CA GLY A 48 14.99 -0.52 -18.93
C GLY A 48 13.85 0.50 -19.12
N ARG A 49 12.77 0.14 -19.82
CA ARG A 49 11.64 1.05 -20.07
C ARG A 49 10.74 1.24 -18.85
N GLY A 50 10.83 0.33 -17.87
CA GLY A 50 10.04 0.38 -16.64
C GLY A 50 8.54 0.20 -16.87
N ILE A 51 7.74 0.76 -15.96
CA ILE A 51 6.27 0.74 -16.01
C ILE A 51 5.75 2.18 -16.05
N PRO A 52 4.75 2.49 -16.90
CA PRO A 52 4.12 3.81 -16.90
C PRO A 52 3.48 4.15 -15.55
N ILE A 53 3.87 5.28 -14.95
CA ILE A 53 3.31 5.79 -13.69
C ILE A 53 2.05 6.62 -13.94
N LYS A 54 2.01 7.35 -15.05
CA LYS A 54 0.90 8.21 -15.45
C LYS A 54 0.55 7.94 -16.90
N ILE A 55 -0.75 7.78 -17.17
CA ILE A 55 -1.29 7.61 -18.51
C ILE A 55 -2.42 8.63 -18.67
N GLU A 56 -2.45 9.30 -19.81
CA GLU A 56 -3.52 10.23 -20.17
C GLU A 56 -4.44 9.55 -21.17
N LEU A 57 -5.72 9.46 -20.81
CA LEU A 57 -6.73 8.80 -21.63
C LEU A 57 -7.46 9.82 -22.49
N TRP A 58 -7.55 9.54 -23.78
CA TRP A 58 -8.32 10.32 -24.75
C TRP A 58 -9.51 9.49 -25.26
N PRO A 59 -10.67 10.12 -25.51
CA PRO A 59 -11.80 9.41 -26.10
C PRO A 59 -11.44 8.83 -27.47
N LEU A 60 -11.90 7.62 -27.76
CA LEU A 60 -11.63 6.98 -29.06
C LEU A 60 -12.24 7.75 -30.24
N SER A 61 -13.29 8.52 -29.99
CA SER A 61 -13.90 9.43 -30.97
C SER A 61 -12.92 10.48 -31.52
N PHE A 62 -11.85 10.80 -30.77
CA PHE A 62 -10.80 11.73 -31.22
C PHE A 62 -9.88 11.11 -32.28
N LEU A 63 -9.76 9.78 -32.30
CA LEU A 63 -8.94 9.03 -33.26
C LEU A 63 -9.77 8.54 -34.46
N ASP A 64 -11.03 8.17 -34.21
CA ASP A 64 -11.95 7.65 -35.23
C ASP A 64 -13.36 8.20 -34.97
N PRO A 65 -13.85 9.13 -35.80
CA PRO A 65 -15.18 9.74 -35.66
C PRO A 65 -16.34 8.74 -35.76
N SER A 66 -16.11 7.52 -36.28
CA SER A 66 -17.12 6.47 -36.34
C SER A 66 -17.36 5.80 -34.98
N LYS A 67 -16.47 6.02 -34.00
CA LYS A 67 -16.63 5.53 -32.63
C LYS A 67 -17.55 6.45 -31.84
N THR A 68 -18.67 5.90 -31.40
CA THR A 68 -19.64 6.64 -30.59
C THR A 68 -19.06 6.96 -29.22
N ASP A 69 -19.10 8.24 -28.83
CA ASP A 69 -18.87 8.62 -27.45
C ASP A 69 -20.00 8.05 -26.58
N LYS A 70 -19.65 7.09 -25.72
CA LYS A 70 -20.61 6.55 -24.76
C LYS A 70 -20.91 7.63 -23.73
N LEU A 71 -22.18 8.02 -23.63
CA LEU A 71 -22.66 8.92 -22.58
C LEU A 71 -22.37 8.31 -21.20
N ARG A 72 -21.83 9.12 -20.30
CA ARG A 72 -21.58 8.72 -18.91
C ARG A 72 -22.90 8.37 -18.22
N ASN A 73 -22.95 7.21 -17.58
CA ASN A 73 -24.11 6.78 -16.81
C ASN A 73 -23.99 7.30 -15.37
N ARG A 74 -24.59 8.46 -15.10
CA ARG A 74 -24.56 9.10 -13.78
C ARG A 74 -25.10 8.22 -12.65
N VAL A 75 -26.06 7.34 -12.93
CA VAL A 75 -26.62 6.42 -11.93
C VAL A 75 -25.57 5.35 -11.56
N LEU A 76 -24.83 4.85 -12.56
CA LEU A 76 -23.73 3.92 -12.31
C LEU A 76 -22.60 4.58 -11.52
N GLU A 77 -22.24 5.83 -11.87
CA GLU A 77 -21.23 6.60 -11.13
C GLU A 77 -21.65 6.77 -9.65
N ALA A 78 -22.87 7.22 -9.39
CA ALA A 78 -23.36 7.35 -8.01
C ALA A 78 -23.38 6.02 -7.24
N ASN A 79 -23.66 4.90 -7.91
CA ASN A 79 -23.62 3.58 -7.30
C ASN A 79 -22.18 3.13 -6.98
N LEU A 80 -21.20 3.49 -7.82
CA LEU A 80 -19.79 3.22 -7.56
C LEU A 80 -19.28 4.03 -6.37
N ASP A 81 -19.64 5.32 -6.29
CA ASP A 81 -19.30 6.18 -5.15
C ASP A 81 -19.87 5.62 -3.83
N ALA A 82 -21.15 5.20 -3.86
CA ALA A 82 -21.80 4.59 -2.70
C ALA A 82 -21.19 3.23 -2.32
N PHE A 83 -20.65 2.48 -3.29
CA PHE A 83 -19.94 1.23 -3.03
C PHE A 83 -18.58 1.49 -2.37
N GLU A 84 -17.83 2.47 -2.87
CA GLU A 84 -16.53 2.87 -2.32
C GLU A 84 -16.67 3.33 -0.87
N GLN A 85 -17.66 4.18 -0.57
CA GLN A 85 -17.96 4.63 0.78
C GLN A 85 -18.21 3.46 1.76
N LYS A 86 -19.00 2.47 1.34
CA LYS A 86 -19.28 1.30 2.17
C LYS A 86 -18.04 0.44 2.40
N PHE A 87 -17.15 0.35 1.41
CA PHE A 87 -15.92 -0.40 1.53
C PHE A 87 -14.96 0.28 2.51
N ASP A 88 -14.85 1.61 2.45
CA ASP A 88 -14.08 2.41 3.39
C ASP A 88 -14.60 2.24 4.83
N ASP A 89 -15.92 2.26 5.04
CA ASP A 89 -16.53 2.02 6.35
C ASP A 89 -16.17 0.64 6.91
N LEU A 90 -16.16 -0.40 6.06
CA LEU A 90 -15.74 -1.76 6.46
C LEU A 90 -14.25 -1.80 6.82
N LEU A 91 -13.38 -1.15 6.06
CA LEU A 91 -11.94 -1.07 6.35
C LEU A 91 -11.69 -0.35 7.68
N ASN A 92 -12.39 0.77 7.91
CA ASN A 92 -12.31 1.54 9.15
C ASN A 92 -12.79 0.71 10.35
N THR A 93 -13.93 0.04 10.21
CA THR A 93 -14.48 -0.83 11.27
C THR A 93 -13.51 -1.97 11.59
N LYS A 94 -12.94 -2.61 10.57
CA LYS A 94 -11.93 -3.68 10.76
C LYS A 94 -10.70 -3.16 11.51
N SER A 95 -10.20 -1.97 11.17
CA SER A 95 -9.06 -1.37 11.88
C SER A 95 -9.40 -1.09 13.33
N ALA A 96 -10.58 -0.50 13.60
CA ALA A 96 -11.03 -0.21 14.96
C ALA A 96 -11.17 -1.48 15.82
N ILE A 97 -11.71 -2.57 15.25
CA ILE A 97 -11.79 -3.86 15.94
C ILE A 97 -10.39 -4.42 16.20
N ALA A 98 -9.48 -4.36 15.22
CA ALA A 98 -8.10 -4.82 15.40
C ALA A 98 -7.38 -4.06 16.52
N ASP A 99 -7.58 -2.75 16.61
CA ASP A 99 -7.01 -1.93 17.68
C ASP A 99 -7.66 -2.21 19.04
N TRP A 100 -8.98 -2.39 19.10
CA TRP A 100 -9.67 -2.80 20.31
C TRP A 100 -9.19 -4.17 20.82
N MET A 101 -9.00 -5.15 19.94
CA MET A 101 -8.49 -6.47 20.31
C MET A 101 -7.10 -6.41 20.95
N LYS A 102 -6.19 -5.53 20.47
CA LYS A 102 -4.86 -5.36 21.08
C LYS A 102 -4.95 -4.94 22.55
N VAL A 103 -5.94 -4.14 22.91
CA VAL A 103 -6.16 -3.67 24.29
C VAL A 103 -6.78 -4.78 25.15
N MET A 104 -7.74 -5.54 24.60
CA MET A 104 -8.43 -6.63 25.31
C MET A 104 -7.53 -7.84 25.60
N THR A 105 -6.47 -8.05 24.83
CA THR A 105 -5.54 -9.18 25.00
C THR A 105 -4.40 -8.92 25.98
N ILE A 106 -4.36 -7.75 26.63
CA ILE A 106 -3.38 -7.46 27.68
C ILE A 106 -3.93 -8.08 28.98
N PRO A 107 -3.29 -9.12 29.56
CA PRO A 107 -3.71 -9.63 30.85
C PRO A 107 -3.57 -8.53 31.91
N LEU A 108 -4.58 -8.38 32.76
CA LEU A 108 -4.55 -7.47 33.91
C LEU A 108 -3.30 -7.78 34.74
N THR A 109 -2.55 -6.76 35.16
CA THR A 109 -1.48 -6.96 36.13
C THR A 109 -2.10 -7.34 37.49
N GLU A 110 -1.39 -8.08 38.34
CA GLU A 110 -1.90 -8.55 39.64
C GLU A 110 -2.45 -7.40 40.54
N ASP A 111 -1.97 -6.17 40.33
CA ASP A 111 -2.43 -4.96 41.02
C ASP A 111 -3.79 -4.44 40.51
N GLN A 112 -4.15 -4.73 39.26
CA GLN A 112 -5.45 -4.37 38.67
C GLN A 112 -6.53 -5.41 38.97
N GLU A 113 -6.16 -6.64 39.32
CA GLU A 113 -7.10 -7.69 39.76
C GLU A 113 -7.52 -7.57 41.24
N LYS A 114 -6.79 -6.81 42.06
CA LYS A 114 -7.00 -6.69 43.52
C LYS A 114 -7.76 -5.43 43.98
N LYS A 115 -8.40 -4.71 43.07
CA LYS A 115 -9.30 -3.57 43.39
C LYS A 115 -10.74 -3.90 43.02
#